data_AF-A0A9E0ITT0-F1
#
_entry.id   AF-A0A9E0ITT0-F1
#
_cell.length_a   1.000
_cell.length_b   1.000
_cell.length_c   1.000
_cell.angle_alpha   90.00
_cell.angle_beta   90.00
_cell.angle_gamma   90.00
#
_symmetry.space_group_name_H-M   'P 1'
#
loop_
_entity.id
_entity.type
_entity.pdbx_description
1 polymer ?
#
loop_
_entity_poly.entity_id
_entity_poly.type
_entity_poly.pdbx_seq_one_letter_code
_entity_poly.pdbx_strand_id
1 'polypeptide(L)'
;MSEDDDRARQRLLALEREVRAEAEVKAARKAEALERVRARRAEQEAERQALRDRQAALVSRRAPVAAEREEDPDADADDRLAGVGRGLELARRADDVRQELSKPRAANEKSWAISAGASFLVGPIGWLYAGSWREAIPASAGYLLAAMILRLVPTFLLMPVMMVAMPLSGLAGLVYAMRYNRNGRRMRLFGPDAPARRLPPGKGGPGAGKALPPGKPRR
;
A
#
# COMPACT_ATOMS: atom_id res chain seq x y z
N MET A 1 -0.47 -45.31 -49.86
CA MET A 1 0.19 -44.58 -48.76
C MET A 1 0.67 -43.19 -49.16
N SER A 2 0.99 -42.89 -50.43
CA SER A 2 1.50 -41.56 -50.82
C SER A 2 0.48 -40.41 -50.76
N GLU A 3 -0.79 -40.63 -51.13
CA GLU A 3 -1.78 -39.54 -51.18
C GLU A 3 -2.19 -38.99 -49.79
N ASP A 4 -2.23 -39.85 -48.78
CA ASP A 4 -2.57 -39.43 -47.41
C ASP A 4 -1.44 -38.60 -46.79
N ASP A 5 -0.18 -38.92 -47.11
CA ASP A 5 0.99 -38.17 -46.67
C ASP A 5 1.05 -36.76 -47.29
N ASP A 6 0.70 -36.64 -48.58
CA ASP A 6 0.64 -35.35 -49.26
C ASP A 6 -0.47 -34.45 -48.70
N ARG A 7 -1.64 -35.03 -48.37
CA ARG A 7 -2.73 -34.31 -47.69
C ARG A 7 -2.32 -33.86 -46.30
N ALA A 8 -1.60 -34.69 -45.55
CA ALA A 8 -1.08 -34.32 -44.23
C ALA A 8 -0.09 -33.15 -44.32
N ARG A 9 0.83 -33.18 -45.28
CA ARG A 9 1.79 -32.08 -45.53
C ARG A 9 1.10 -30.78 -45.91
N GLN A 10 0.08 -30.83 -46.77
CA GLN A 10 -0.69 -29.64 -47.14
C GLN A 10 -1.42 -29.03 -45.94
N ARG A 11 -2.00 -29.85 -45.05
CA ARG A 11 -2.65 -29.38 -43.81
C ARG A 11 -1.66 -28.72 -42.86
N LEU A 12 -0.46 -29.29 -42.70
CA LEU A 12 0.58 -28.67 -41.86
C LEU A 12 1.01 -27.31 -42.40
N LEU A 13 1.24 -27.20 -43.72
CA LEU A 13 1.60 -25.92 -44.34
C LEU A 13 0.49 -24.87 -44.22
N ALA A 14 -0.77 -25.28 -44.29
CA ALA A 14 -1.90 -24.38 -44.06
C ALA A 14 -1.92 -23.87 -42.61
N LEU A 15 -1.76 -24.76 -41.63
CA LEU A 15 -1.72 -24.40 -40.21
C LEU A 15 -0.53 -23.50 -39.86
N GLU A 16 0.65 -23.75 -40.45
CA GLU A 16 1.83 -22.90 -40.25
C GLU A 16 1.58 -21.47 -40.74
N ARG A 17 0.88 -21.31 -41.86
CA ARG A 17 0.50 -19.99 -42.38
C ARG A 17 -0.50 -19.29 -41.47
N GLU A 18 -1.50 -20.00 -40.95
CA GLU A 18 -2.49 -19.44 -40.02
C GLU A 18 -1.82 -19.00 -38.71
N VAL A 19 -0.98 -19.86 -38.11
CA VAL A 19 -0.25 -19.53 -36.87
C VAL A 19 0.67 -18.33 -37.06
N ARG A 20 1.36 -18.25 -38.21
CA ARG A 20 2.21 -17.11 -38.54
C ARG A 20 1.42 -15.82 -38.71
N ALA A 21 0.29 -15.87 -39.42
CA ALA A 21 -0.60 -14.72 -39.58
C ALA A 21 -1.15 -14.23 -38.22
N GLU A 22 -1.55 -15.16 -37.34
CA GLU A 22 -1.97 -14.79 -35.98
C GLU A 22 -0.83 -14.17 -35.16
N ALA A 23 0.38 -14.70 -35.26
CA ALA A 23 1.54 -14.18 -34.56
C ALA A 23 1.87 -12.74 -34.98
N GLU A 24 1.76 -12.45 -36.28
CA GLU A 24 1.95 -11.10 -36.84
C GLU A 24 0.86 -10.13 -36.36
N VAL A 25 -0.41 -10.55 -36.34
CA VAL A 25 -1.51 -9.73 -35.79
C VAL A 25 -1.31 -9.45 -34.29
N LYS A 26 -0.88 -10.45 -33.51
CA LYS A 26 -0.57 -10.29 -32.08
C LYS A 26 0.63 -9.37 -31.87
N ALA A 27 1.66 -9.47 -32.69
CA ALA A 27 2.83 -8.59 -32.64
C ALA A 27 2.45 -7.14 -32.95
N ALA A 28 1.62 -6.91 -33.99
CA ALA A 28 1.12 -5.59 -34.35
C ALA A 28 0.29 -4.95 -33.21
N ARG A 29 -0.65 -5.69 -32.61
CA ARG A 29 -1.44 -5.21 -31.47
C ARG A 29 -0.56 -4.88 -30.25
N LYS A 30 0.46 -5.69 -29.99
CA LYS A 30 1.41 -5.43 -28.90
C LYS A 30 2.24 -4.18 -29.16
N ALA A 31 2.71 -3.98 -30.39
CA ALA A 31 3.43 -2.78 -30.78
C ALA A 31 2.57 -1.52 -30.60
N GLU A 32 1.32 -1.55 -31.07
CA GLU A 32 0.37 -0.44 -30.90
C GLU A 32 0.08 -0.14 -29.41
N ALA A 33 -0.12 -1.17 -28.60
CA ALA A 33 -0.33 -1.01 -27.16
C ALA A 33 0.89 -0.38 -26.46
N LEU A 34 2.10 -0.76 -26.85
CA LEU A 34 3.33 -0.19 -26.31
C LEU A 34 3.50 1.28 -26.69
N GLU A 35 3.19 1.65 -27.93
CA GLU A 35 3.20 3.06 -28.38
C GLU A 35 2.19 3.91 -27.59
N ARG A 36 0.97 3.41 -27.35
CA ARG A 36 -0.02 4.08 -26.49
C ARG A 36 0.47 4.28 -25.06
N VAL A 37 1.18 3.30 -24.50
CA VAL A 37 1.76 3.42 -23.15
C VAL A 37 2.90 4.43 -23.11
N ARG A 38 3.76 4.46 -24.13
CA ARG A 38 4.84 5.45 -24.26
C ARG A 38 4.29 6.87 -24.39
N ALA A 39 3.28 7.07 -25.23
CA ALA A 39 2.60 8.36 -25.39
C ALA A 39 2.01 8.85 -24.06
N ARG A 40 1.28 8.01 -23.34
CA ARG A 40 0.73 8.35 -22.01
C ARG A 40 1.80 8.70 -20.98
N ARG A 41 2.95 8.01 -21.00
CA ARG A 41 4.05 8.34 -20.09
C ARG A 41 4.68 9.68 -20.42
N ALA A 42 4.87 9.99 -21.70
CA ALA A 42 5.38 11.28 -22.14
C ALA A 42 4.43 12.43 -21.73
N GLU A 43 3.11 12.25 -21.90
CA GLU A 43 2.11 13.22 -21.43
C GLU A 43 2.16 13.43 -19.91
N GLN A 44 2.23 12.34 -19.13
CA GLN A 44 2.34 12.44 -17.67
C GLN A 44 3.64 13.11 -17.20
N GLU A 45 4.74 12.89 -17.90
CA GLU A 45 6.02 13.55 -17.61
C GLU A 45 5.97 15.04 -17.92
N ALA A 46 5.36 15.42 -19.05
CA ALA A 46 5.14 16.82 -19.41
C ALA A 46 4.24 17.54 -18.39
N GLU A 47 3.16 16.90 -17.95
CA GLU A 47 2.26 17.44 -16.91
C GLU A 47 3.00 17.65 -15.58
N ARG A 48 3.82 16.66 -15.18
CA ARG A 48 4.64 16.77 -13.96
C ARG A 48 5.67 17.90 -14.05
N GLN A 49 6.31 18.08 -15.21
CA GLN A 49 7.23 19.18 -15.42
C GLN A 49 6.49 20.53 -15.34
N ALA A 50 5.35 20.67 -16.01
CA ALA A 50 4.54 21.88 -15.94
C ALA A 50 4.09 22.23 -14.50
N LEU A 51 3.78 21.22 -13.67
CA LEU A 51 3.46 21.43 -12.26
C LEU A 51 4.70 21.91 -11.46
N ARG A 52 5.88 21.34 -11.73
CA ARG A 52 7.13 21.78 -11.09
C ARG A 52 7.47 23.21 -11.47
N ASP A 53 7.31 23.58 -12.74
CA ASP A 53 7.56 24.94 -13.21
C ASP A 53 6.60 25.95 -12.58
N ARG A 54 5.30 25.60 -12.46
CA ARG A 54 4.32 26.41 -11.72
C ARG A 54 4.70 26.58 -10.25
N GLN A 55 5.14 25.51 -9.59
CA GLN A 55 5.59 25.59 -8.20
C GLN A 55 6.84 26.48 -8.06
N ALA A 56 7.81 26.32 -8.95
CA ALA A 56 9.01 27.16 -8.97
C ALA A 56 8.66 28.64 -9.17
N ALA A 57 7.72 28.95 -10.07
CA ALA A 57 7.23 30.31 -10.29
C ALA A 57 6.52 30.92 -9.07
N LEU A 58 5.76 30.12 -8.30
CA LEU A 58 5.13 30.59 -7.07
C LEU A 58 6.15 30.85 -5.96
N VAL A 59 7.19 30.01 -5.84
CA VAL A 59 8.26 30.20 -4.86
C VAL A 59 9.10 31.43 -5.20
N SER A 60 9.46 31.62 -6.47
CA SER A 60 10.22 32.80 -6.91
C SER A 60 9.44 34.11 -6.72
N ARG A 61 8.12 34.09 -6.94
CA ARG A 61 7.25 35.25 -6.65
C ARG A 61 7.11 35.56 -5.16
N ARG A 62 7.24 34.57 -4.28
CA ARG A 62 7.10 34.74 -2.81
C ARG A 62 8.40 35.20 -2.14
N ALA A 63 9.56 34.84 -2.68
CA ALA A 63 10.87 35.23 -2.15
C ALA A 63 11.09 36.75 -1.94
N PRO A 64 10.65 37.67 -2.83
CA PRO A 64 10.92 39.11 -2.63
C PRO A 64 10.12 39.74 -1.48
N VAL A 65 8.97 39.18 -1.08
CA VAL A 65 8.12 39.75 -0.01
C VAL A 65 8.66 39.43 1.39
N ALA A 66 9.51 38.40 1.52
CA ALA A 66 10.11 38.01 2.80
C ALA A 66 11.36 38.84 3.16
N ALA A 67 11.96 39.56 2.20
CA ALA A 67 13.18 40.33 2.42
C ALA A 67 12.95 41.71 3.05
N GLU A 68 11.70 42.22 3.07
CA GLU A 68 11.38 43.55 3.62
C GLU A 68 10.67 43.51 4.99
N ARG A 69 10.45 42.33 5.57
CA ARG A 69 9.84 42.19 6.91
C ARG A 69 10.90 42.00 7.98
N GLU A 70 11.74 43.02 8.12
CA GLU A 70 12.66 43.22 9.24
C GLU A 70 11.95 44.10 10.28
N GLU A 71 10.89 43.59 10.92
CA GLU A 71 10.21 44.27 12.03
C GLU A 71 9.91 43.29 13.18
N ASP A 72 10.70 43.49 14.24
CA ASP A 72 10.50 43.22 15.68
C ASP A 72 10.10 41.78 16.12
N PRO A 73 11.08 40.95 16.55
CA PRO A 73 10.87 39.54 16.86
C PRO A 73 10.72 39.20 18.36
N ASP A 74 10.27 40.10 19.23
CA ASP A 74 10.18 39.79 20.66
C ASP A 74 8.74 39.88 21.21
N ALA A 75 8.06 38.72 21.33
CA ALA A 75 7.44 38.25 22.59
C ALA A 75 6.43 37.08 22.46
N ASP A 76 5.75 36.86 21.32
CA ASP A 76 4.56 35.96 21.29
C ASP A 76 4.55 34.87 20.18
N ALA A 77 5.68 34.60 19.52
CA ALA A 77 5.73 33.70 18.35
C ALA A 77 5.86 32.20 18.70
N ASP A 78 6.34 31.84 19.89
CA ASP A 78 6.73 30.47 20.22
C ASP A 78 5.53 29.51 20.37
N ASP A 79 4.39 29.97 20.90
CA ASP A 79 3.23 29.11 21.11
C ASP A 79 2.49 28.76 19.81
N ARG A 80 2.53 29.62 18.80
CA ARG A 80 1.87 29.36 17.51
C ARG A 80 2.66 28.39 16.64
N LEU A 81 3.99 28.41 16.71
CA LEU A 81 4.86 27.51 15.95
C LEU A 81 4.81 26.06 16.46
N ALA A 82 4.61 25.87 17.78
CA ALA A 82 4.48 24.55 18.38
C ALA A 82 3.28 23.74 17.83
N GLY A 83 2.17 24.41 17.49
CA GLY A 83 1.00 23.77 16.87
C GLY A 83 1.23 23.38 15.41
N VAL A 84 1.90 24.24 14.63
CA VAL A 84 2.18 24.01 13.21
C VAL A 84 3.18 22.85 13.02
N GLY A 85 4.16 22.72 13.91
CA GLY A 85 5.11 21.60 13.91
C GLY A 85 4.44 20.24 14.00
N ARG A 86 3.47 20.07 14.92
CA ARG A 86 2.71 18.81 15.06
C ARG A 86 1.83 18.53 13.83
N GLY A 87 1.23 19.56 13.25
CA GLY A 87 0.45 19.45 12.02
C GLY A 87 1.28 18.95 10.83
N LEU A 88 2.48 19.51 10.64
CA LEU A 88 3.42 19.08 9.61
C LEU A 88 3.97 17.67 9.87
N GLU A 89 4.21 17.29 11.13
CA GLU A 89 4.63 15.93 11.47
C GLU A 89 3.53 14.90 11.15
N LEU A 90 2.27 15.23 11.44
CA LEU A 90 1.11 14.41 11.06
C LEU A 90 0.96 14.30 9.54
N ALA A 91 1.12 15.41 8.81
CA ALA A 91 1.06 15.41 7.36
C ALA A 91 2.16 14.55 6.73
N ARG A 92 3.41 14.65 7.22
CA ARG A 92 4.51 13.78 6.78
C ARG A 92 4.24 12.31 7.07
N ARG A 93 3.75 11.98 8.27
CA ARG A 93 3.33 10.60 8.60
C ARG A 93 2.21 10.10 7.69
N ALA A 94 1.26 10.96 7.33
CA ALA A 94 0.18 10.59 6.42
C ALA A 94 0.70 10.30 5.01
N ASP A 95 1.65 11.09 4.51
CA ASP A 95 2.31 10.84 3.22
C ASP A 95 3.16 9.56 3.23
N ASP A 96 3.89 9.29 4.31
CA ASP A 96 4.63 8.02 4.47
C ASP A 96 3.69 6.82 4.40
N VAL A 97 2.55 6.89 5.11
CA VAL A 97 1.51 5.87 5.08
C VAL A 97 0.93 5.73 3.67
N ARG A 98 0.61 6.83 3.00
CA ARG A 98 0.09 6.83 1.62
C ARG A 98 1.08 6.20 0.65
N GLN A 99 2.36 6.54 0.77
CA GLN A 99 3.41 6.00 -0.07
C GLN A 99 3.56 4.50 0.13
N GLU A 100 3.48 4.03 1.38
CA GLU A 100 3.55 2.60 1.70
C GLU A 100 2.31 1.84 1.19
N LEU A 101 1.12 2.42 1.31
CA LEU A 101 -0.12 1.89 0.74
C LEU A 101 -0.09 1.81 -0.80
N SER A 102 0.68 2.69 -1.45
CA SER A 102 0.81 2.74 -2.91
C SER A 102 1.84 1.75 -3.48
N LYS A 103 2.69 1.13 -2.65
CA LYS A 103 3.69 0.17 -3.14
C LYS A 103 2.99 -1.08 -3.69
N PRO A 104 3.38 -1.56 -4.89
CA PRO A 104 2.83 -2.80 -5.45
C PRO A 104 3.17 -3.97 -4.52
N ARG A 105 2.15 -4.74 -4.17
CA ARG A 105 2.23 -5.76 -3.12
C ARG A 105 3.09 -6.93 -3.55
N ALA A 106 3.98 -7.37 -2.67
CA ALA A 106 4.70 -8.62 -2.87
C ALA A 106 3.76 -9.82 -2.63
N ALA A 107 3.98 -10.94 -3.32
CA ALA A 107 3.10 -12.11 -3.32
C ALA A 107 2.85 -12.74 -1.93
N ASN A 108 3.67 -12.43 -0.91
CA ASN A 108 3.56 -12.93 0.45
C ASN A 108 3.09 -11.89 1.49
N GLU A 109 2.71 -10.69 1.06
CA GLU A 109 2.25 -9.64 1.97
C GLU A 109 0.77 -9.78 2.30
N LYS A 110 0.43 -9.67 3.59
CA LYS A 110 -0.98 -9.77 4.02
C LYS A 110 -1.83 -8.63 3.48
N SER A 111 -3.03 -9.02 3.07
CA SER A 111 -4.29 -8.28 2.96
C SER A 111 -4.48 -6.99 3.74
N TRP A 112 -3.78 -5.85 3.57
CA TRP A 112 -4.16 -4.61 4.29
C TRP A 112 -5.63 -4.21 4.08
N ALA A 113 -6.08 -4.23 2.82
CA ALA A 113 -7.49 -3.96 2.49
C ALA A 113 -8.45 -4.99 3.11
N ILE A 114 -8.08 -6.28 3.08
CA ILE A 114 -8.91 -7.35 3.67
C ILE A 114 -8.97 -7.23 5.19
N SER A 115 -7.86 -6.88 5.85
CA SER A 115 -7.81 -6.73 7.30
C SER A 115 -8.50 -5.46 7.78
N ALA A 116 -8.39 -4.35 7.04
CA ALA A 116 -9.17 -3.14 7.29
C ALA A 116 -10.67 -3.40 7.09
N GLY A 117 -11.06 -4.04 5.98
CA GLY A 117 -12.45 -4.38 5.68
C GLY A 117 -13.06 -5.36 6.69
N ALA A 118 -12.31 -6.41 7.07
CA ALA A 118 -12.75 -7.37 8.07
C ALA A 118 -12.93 -6.71 9.45
N SER A 119 -12.02 -5.80 9.84
CA SER A 119 -12.12 -5.10 11.13
C SER A 119 -13.23 -4.04 11.12
N PHE A 120 -13.51 -3.44 9.97
CA PHE A 120 -14.63 -2.51 9.83
C PHE A 120 -15.99 -3.23 9.97
N LEU A 121 -16.16 -4.38 9.32
CA LEU A 121 -17.42 -5.12 9.32
C LEU A 121 -17.66 -5.92 10.60
N VAL A 122 -16.63 -6.58 11.13
CA VAL A 122 -16.73 -7.51 12.27
C VAL A 122 -16.24 -6.88 13.57
N GLY A 123 -15.83 -5.61 13.51
CA GLY A 123 -15.33 -4.88 14.68
C GLY A 123 -14.07 -5.51 15.28
N PRO A 124 -13.91 -5.49 16.62
CA PRO A 124 -12.74 -6.01 17.32
C PRO A 124 -12.44 -7.49 17.06
N ILE A 125 -13.42 -8.29 16.63
CA ILE A 125 -13.20 -9.70 16.26
C ILE A 125 -12.26 -9.80 15.05
N GLY A 126 -12.30 -8.82 14.14
CA GLY A 126 -11.36 -8.72 13.02
C GLY A 126 -9.90 -8.59 13.46
N TRP A 127 -9.66 -8.13 14.70
CA TRP A 127 -8.32 -8.06 15.26
C TRP A 127 -7.74 -9.44 15.57
N LEU A 128 -8.51 -10.51 15.68
CA LEU A 128 -7.94 -11.86 15.85
C LEU A 128 -7.16 -12.33 14.61
N TYR A 129 -7.56 -11.88 13.44
CA TYR A 129 -6.91 -12.24 12.18
C TYR A 129 -5.51 -11.62 12.07
N ALA A 130 -5.40 -10.34 12.46
CA ALA A 130 -4.15 -9.59 12.35
C ALA A 130 -3.34 -9.68 13.66
N GLY A 131 -4.00 -9.44 14.79
CA GLY A 131 -3.53 -9.16 16.14
C GLY A 131 -2.66 -10.18 16.87
N SER A 132 -2.04 -9.72 17.96
CA SER A 132 -1.39 -10.56 18.97
C SER A 132 -2.46 -11.30 19.77
N TRP A 133 -2.33 -12.63 19.90
CA TRP A 133 -3.27 -13.47 20.63
C TRP A 133 -3.49 -13.01 22.09
N ARG A 134 -2.46 -12.42 22.70
CA ARG A 134 -2.49 -11.97 24.10
C ARG A 134 -3.40 -10.76 24.35
N GLU A 135 -3.67 -9.96 23.33
CA GLU A 135 -4.50 -8.76 23.43
C GLU A 135 -5.81 -8.92 22.67
N ALA A 136 -5.75 -9.54 21.50
CA ALA A 136 -6.92 -9.77 20.66
C ALA A 136 -7.94 -10.68 21.34
N ILE A 137 -7.51 -11.70 22.11
CA ILE A 137 -8.44 -12.57 22.86
C ILE A 137 -9.18 -11.78 23.95
N PRO A 138 -8.51 -11.14 24.93
CA PRO A 138 -9.23 -10.41 25.97
C PRO A 138 -10.08 -9.26 25.40
N ALA A 139 -9.59 -8.56 24.37
CA ALA A 139 -10.38 -7.52 23.70
C ALA A 139 -11.64 -8.09 23.02
N SER A 140 -11.52 -9.22 22.32
CA SER A 140 -12.67 -9.89 21.68
C SER A 140 -13.66 -10.42 22.71
N ALA A 141 -13.17 -11.01 23.81
CA ALA A 141 -14.00 -11.47 24.91
C ALA A 141 -14.76 -10.31 25.57
N GLY A 142 -14.06 -9.20 25.86
CA GLY A 142 -14.68 -7.98 26.40
C GLY A 142 -15.72 -7.39 25.44
N TYR A 143 -15.43 -7.37 24.14
CA TYR A 143 -16.37 -6.92 23.11
C TYR A 143 -17.63 -7.79 23.06
N LEU A 144 -17.49 -9.12 23.09
CA LEU A 144 -18.63 -10.03 23.10
C LEU A 144 -19.47 -9.88 24.38
N LEU A 145 -18.83 -9.71 25.53
CA LEU A 145 -19.51 -9.46 26.80
C LEU A 145 -20.28 -8.13 26.75
N ALA A 146 -19.65 -7.07 26.26
CA ALA A 146 -20.29 -5.77 26.06
C ALA A 146 -21.48 -5.89 25.10
N ALA A 147 -21.32 -6.58 23.96
CA ALA A 147 -22.39 -6.83 23.00
C ALA A 147 -23.57 -7.61 23.61
N MET A 148 -23.29 -8.53 24.53
CA MET A 148 -24.34 -9.26 25.27
C MET A 148 -25.13 -8.34 26.20
N ILE A 149 -24.46 -7.45 26.94
CA ILE A 149 -25.09 -6.47 27.83
C ILE A 149 -25.89 -5.43 27.02
N LEU A 150 -25.31 -4.96 25.92
CA LEU A 150 -25.91 -3.96 25.03
C LEU A 150 -27.14 -4.48 24.28
N ARG A 151 -27.41 -5.79 24.34
CA ARG A 151 -28.61 -6.40 23.75
C ARG A 151 -29.91 -5.94 24.42
N LEU A 152 -29.84 -5.40 25.65
CA LEU A 152 -30.96 -4.74 26.34
C LEU A 152 -31.15 -3.27 25.92
N VAL A 153 -30.18 -2.67 25.23
CA VAL A 153 -30.21 -1.27 24.82
C VAL A 153 -30.85 -1.17 23.42
N PRO A 154 -31.84 -0.28 23.22
CA PRO A 154 -32.41 -0.06 21.91
C PRO A 154 -31.35 0.33 20.86
N THR A 155 -31.39 -0.28 19.68
CA THR A 155 -30.38 -0.12 18.62
C THR A 155 -30.18 1.33 18.18
N PHE A 156 -31.21 2.18 18.29
CA PHE A 156 -31.10 3.59 17.91
C PHE A 156 -30.16 4.40 18.84
N LEU A 157 -30.04 4.07 20.13
CA LEU A 157 -29.06 4.69 21.02
C LEU A 157 -27.63 4.24 20.71
N LEU A 158 -27.49 3.03 20.17
CA LEU A 158 -26.20 2.45 19.79
C LEU A 158 -25.67 3.00 18.47
N MET A 159 -26.53 3.52 17.59
CA MET A 159 -26.14 3.96 16.25
C MET A 159 -24.99 4.99 16.23
N PRO A 160 -25.00 6.10 17.00
CA PRO A 160 -23.89 7.05 17.00
C PRO A 160 -22.58 6.44 17.51
N VAL A 161 -22.66 5.57 18.51
CA VAL A 161 -21.49 4.85 19.05
C VAL A 161 -20.90 3.93 17.98
N MET A 162 -21.75 3.17 17.27
CA MET A 162 -21.32 2.28 16.20
C MET A 162 -20.74 3.04 15.00
N MET A 163 -21.29 4.22 14.68
CA MET A 163 -20.78 5.09 13.62
C MET A 163 -19.34 5.52 13.85
N VAL A 164 -18.93 5.70 15.12
CA VAL A 164 -17.55 6.07 15.48
C VAL A 164 -16.68 4.83 15.70
N ALA A 165 -17.22 3.80 16.37
CA ALA A 165 -16.47 2.60 16.74
C ALA A 165 -16.05 1.76 15.53
N MET A 166 -16.89 1.61 14.51
CA MET A 166 -16.56 0.82 13.32
C MET A 166 -15.38 1.41 12.52
N PRO A 167 -15.36 2.70 12.15
CA PRO A 167 -14.20 3.32 11.50
C PRO A 167 -12.92 3.19 12.32
N LEU A 168 -12.99 3.42 13.64
CA LEU A 168 -11.83 3.27 14.52
C LEU A 168 -11.32 1.83 14.56
N SER A 169 -12.22 0.84 14.55
CA SER A 169 -11.83 -0.57 14.50
C SER A 169 -11.15 -0.93 13.17
N GLY A 170 -11.66 -0.41 12.05
CA GLY A 170 -11.04 -0.54 10.72
C GLY A 170 -9.63 0.05 10.67
N LEU A 171 -9.44 1.26 11.21
CA LEU A 171 -8.14 1.92 11.31
C LEU A 171 -7.16 1.12 12.18
N ALA A 172 -7.61 0.60 13.32
CA ALA A 172 -6.78 -0.26 14.17
C ALA A 172 -6.35 -1.54 13.42
N GLY A 173 -7.25 -2.17 12.67
CA GLY A 173 -6.93 -3.32 11.82
C GLY A 173 -5.89 -3.00 10.74
N LEU A 174 -6.00 -1.83 10.10
CA LEU A 174 -5.05 -1.34 9.10
C LEU A 174 -3.66 -1.12 9.70
N VAL A 175 -3.58 -0.37 10.81
CA VAL A 175 -2.32 -0.09 11.53
C VAL A 175 -1.65 -1.39 11.95
N TYR A 176 -2.44 -2.34 12.45
CA TYR A 176 -1.91 -3.63 12.85
C TYR A 176 -1.28 -4.38 11.66
N ALA A 177 -1.99 -4.44 10.53
CA ALA A 177 -1.52 -5.15 9.34
C ALA A 177 -0.27 -4.49 8.73
N MET A 178 -0.18 -3.16 8.78
CA MET A 178 1.01 -2.40 8.37
C MET A 178 2.21 -2.71 9.26
N ARG A 179 2.01 -2.69 10.59
CA ARG A 179 3.07 -3.02 11.56
C ARG A 179 3.52 -4.48 11.45
N TYR A 180 2.61 -5.39 11.13
CA TYR A 180 2.94 -6.79 10.84
C TYR A 180 3.80 -6.93 9.58
N ASN A 181 3.43 -6.26 8.48
CA ASN A 181 4.20 -6.33 7.23
C ASN A 181 5.60 -5.71 7.38
N ARG A 182 5.74 -4.62 8.16
CA ARG A 182 7.05 -4.00 8.44
C ARG A 182 7.97 -4.89 9.27
N ASN A 183 7.44 -5.58 10.30
CA ASN A 183 8.27 -6.31 11.27
C ASN A 183 8.32 -7.82 11.02
N GLY A 184 7.50 -8.35 10.11
CA GLY A 184 7.36 -9.78 9.84
C GLY A 184 6.85 -10.60 11.03
N ARG A 185 6.35 -9.96 12.11
CA ARG A 185 5.88 -10.60 13.34
C ARG A 185 4.67 -9.88 13.91
N ARG A 186 3.83 -10.62 14.63
CA ARG A 186 2.70 -10.07 15.40
C ARG A 186 3.25 -9.27 16.58
N MET A 187 3.11 -7.94 16.54
CA MET A 187 3.52 -7.06 17.64
C MET A 187 2.37 -6.84 18.63
N ARG A 188 2.73 -6.44 19.84
CA ARG A 188 1.79 -6.02 20.88
C ARG A 188 1.38 -4.58 20.61
N LEU A 189 0.10 -4.27 20.79
CA LEU A 189 -0.38 -2.90 20.70
C LEU A 189 -0.09 -2.17 22.02
N PHE A 190 -0.15 -2.90 23.14
CA PHE A 190 0.10 -2.37 24.48
C PHE A 190 1.24 -3.09 25.19
N GLY A 191 2.13 -2.31 25.80
CA GLY A 191 3.26 -2.79 26.59
C GLY A 191 4.59 -2.78 25.82
N PRO A 192 5.71 -2.96 26.55
CA PRO A 192 7.02 -3.00 25.94
C PRO A 192 7.11 -4.19 24.98
N ASP A 193 7.48 -3.90 23.74
CA ASP A 193 7.80 -4.94 22.76
C ASP A 193 8.91 -5.81 23.36
N ALA A 194 8.68 -7.13 23.41
CA ALA A 194 9.75 -8.04 23.80
C ALA A 194 10.96 -7.77 22.90
N PRO A 195 12.18 -7.64 23.47
CA PRO A 195 13.35 -7.28 22.69
C PRO A 195 13.41 -8.20 21.49
N ALA A 196 13.50 -7.61 20.30
CA ALA A 196 13.43 -8.33 19.05
C ALA A 196 14.46 -9.46 19.12
N ARG A 197 14.01 -10.68 19.41
CA ARG A 197 14.86 -11.86 19.37
C ARG A 197 15.21 -11.97 17.90
N ARG A 198 16.36 -11.40 17.53
CA ARG A 198 16.88 -11.43 16.17
C ARG A 198 16.81 -12.89 15.79
N LEU A 199 15.92 -13.23 14.87
CA LEU A 199 15.98 -14.57 14.32
C LEU A 199 17.38 -14.61 13.70
N PRO A 200 18.18 -15.66 13.98
CA PRO A 200 19.45 -15.81 13.30
C PRO A 200 19.21 -15.62 11.79
N PRO A 201 20.13 -14.98 11.04
CA PRO A 201 19.99 -14.71 9.61
C PRO A 201 20.04 -15.99 8.75
N GLY A 202 19.33 -17.04 9.15
CA GLY A 202 19.30 -18.35 8.54
C GLY A 202 17.87 -18.87 8.49
N LYS A 203 17.44 -19.20 7.27
CA LYS A 203 16.13 -19.72 6.86
C LYS A 203 15.05 -18.65 6.76
N GLY A 204 15.26 -17.74 5.81
CA GLY A 204 14.15 -17.17 5.07
C GLY A 204 13.19 -18.30 4.63
N GLY A 205 11.90 -18.06 4.79
CA GLY A 205 10.89 -18.88 4.15
C GLY A 205 11.15 -18.99 2.63
N PRO A 206 10.54 -19.96 1.94
CA PRO A 206 10.88 -20.40 0.58
C PRO A 206 10.68 -19.36 -0.56
N GLY A 207 10.68 -18.07 -0.26
CA GLY A 207 10.61 -16.97 -1.24
C GLY A 207 11.52 -15.78 -0.94
N ALA A 208 12.43 -15.85 0.05
CA ALA A 208 13.50 -14.86 0.16
C ALA A 208 14.42 -15.01 -1.06
N GLY A 209 14.21 -14.14 -2.05
CA GLY A 209 14.88 -14.20 -3.34
C GLY A 209 16.35 -14.53 -3.18
N LYS A 210 16.78 -15.63 -3.81
CA LYS A 210 18.19 -15.91 -4.02
C LYS A 210 18.77 -14.66 -4.65
N ALA A 211 19.58 -13.92 -3.90
CA ALA A 211 20.48 -12.94 -4.48
C ALA A 211 21.26 -13.70 -5.55
N LEU A 212 21.08 -13.32 -6.82
CA LEU A 212 21.90 -13.89 -7.88
C LEU A 212 23.36 -13.65 -7.49
N PRO A 213 24.22 -14.68 -7.50
CA PRO A 213 25.63 -14.47 -7.25
C PRO A 213 26.16 -13.46 -8.29
N PRO A 214 27.03 -12.52 -7.90
CA PRO A 214 27.62 -11.56 -8.83
C PRO A 214 28.27 -12.34 -9.98
N GLY A 215 27.79 -12.08 -11.19
CA GLY A 215 28.28 -12.72 -12.41
C GLY A 215 29.79 -12.52 -12.49
N LYS A 216 30.53 -13.63 -12.59
CA LYS A 216 31.98 -13.58 -12.82
C LYS A 216 32.24 -12.81 -14.12
N PRO A 217 33.20 -11.87 -14.14
CA PRO A 217 33.57 -11.19 -15.36
C PRO A 217 34.06 -12.23 -16.38
N ARG A 218 33.46 -12.22 -17.58
CA ARG A 218 34.00 -12.97 -18.71
C ARG A 218 35.35 -12.36 -19.06
N ARG A 219 36.41 -13.16 -18.95
CA ARG A 219 37.70 -12.87 -19.59
C ARG A 219 37.61 -13.23 -21.06
#